data_AF-A0AAW2VG72-F1
#
_entry.id   AF-A0AAW2VG72-F1
#
_cell.length_a   1.000
_cell.length_b   1.000
_cell.length_c   1.000
_cell.angle_alpha   90.00
_cell.angle_beta   90.00
_cell.angle_gamma   90.00
#
_symmetry.space_group_name_H-M   'P 1'
#
loop_
_entity.id
_entity.type
_entity.pdbx_description
1 polymer ?
#
loop_
_entity_poly.entity_id
_entity_poly.type
_entity_poly.pdbx_seq_one_letter_code
_entity_poly.pdbx_strand_id
1 'polypeptide(L)'
;MGIPVVDFSKVDGKERANTLALIDRYCQEWGFFQLINHGISEELLNRVKQVATECYKLEREVGFKNSKPVQLLNEMLGKNSNEKVENVDWEDVFLLSDENDEEWPSKTPGFKEIMKEYRTELKKLGNKVMKIMDENLGLSKGYIKNAFDGGVDNTAFFGTKVSHYPPCPHPEKINAL
;
A
#
# COMPACT_ATOMS: atom_id res chain seq x y z
N MET A 1 18.39 13.09 -6.44
CA MET A 1 18.82 11.96 -5.59
C MET A 1 17.68 10.95 -5.62
N GLY A 2 17.96 9.67 -5.92
CA GLY A 2 16.92 8.65 -6.08
C GLY A 2 16.59 7.96 -4.76
N ILE A 3 15.42 7.31 -4.70
CA ILE A 3 15.00 6.48 -3.56
C ILE A 3 15.95 5.27 -3.44
N PRO A 4 16.42 4.92 -2.23
CA PRO A 4 17.28 3.74 -2.05
C PRO A 4 16.63 2.44 -2.53
N VAL A 5 17.44 1.53 -3.07
CA VAL A 5 17.00 0.22 -3.56
C VAL A 5 17.80 -0.89 -2.88
N VAL A 6 17.11 -1.95 -2.46
CA VAL A 6 17.71 -3.15 -1.85
C VAL A 6 17.33 -4.37 -2.67
N ASP A 7 18.34 -5.13 -3.09
CA ASP A 7 18.16 -6.45 -3.68
C ASP A 7 17.88 -7.48 -2.58
N PHE A 8 16.61 -7.86 -2.46
CA PHE A 8 16.15 -8.70 -1.37
C PHE A 8 16.49 -10.19 -1.57
N SER A 9 16.95 -10.60 -2.74
CA SER A 9 17.45 -11.97 -2.95
C SER A 9 18.76 -12.23 -2.18
N LYS A 10 19.50 -11.17 -1.83
CA LYS A 10 20.80 -11.25 -1.17
C LYS A 10 20.73 -11.50 0.34
N VAL A 11 19.56 -11.35 0.96
CA VAL A 11 19.37 -11.48 2.41
C VAL A 11 19.56 -12.91 2.94
N ASP A 12 19.48 -13.91 2.06
CA ASP A 12 19.74 -15.32 2.39
C ASP A 12 21.04 -15.85 1.73
N GLY A 13 21.81 -14.97 1.10
CA GLY A 13 22.99 -15.31 0.30
C GLY A 13 24.32 -14.92 0.96
N LYS A 14 25.41 -15.02 0.18
CA LYS A 14 26.77 -14.65 0.61
C LYS A 14 26.90 -13.17 0.97
N GLU A 15 26.06 -12.31 0.39
CA GLU A 15 26.05 -10.86 0.60
C GLU A 15 25.12 -10.41 1.74
N ARG A 16 24.64 -11.36 2.56
CA ARG A 16 23.68 -11.09 3.64
C ARG A 16 24.11 -9.98 4.58
N ALA A 17 25.34 -10.03 5.11
CA ALA A 17 25.83 -9.03 6.06
C ALA A 17 25.80 -7.60 5.47
N ASN A 18 26.26 -7.44 4.23
CA ASN A 18 26.23 -6.15 3.54
C ASN A 18 24.78 -5.69 3.28
N THR A 19 23.89 -6.61 2.94
CA THR A 19 22.48 -6.30 2.66
C THR A 19 21.75 -5.87 3.93
N LEU A 20 22.00 -6.52 5.06
CA LEU A 20 21.46 -6.16 6.36
C LEU A 20 21.94 -4.77 6.81
N ALA A 21 23.23 -4.48 6.64
CA ALA A 21 23.79 -3.16 6.94
C ALA A 21 23.20 -2.05 6.06
N LEU A 22 22.89 -2.33 4.78
CA LEU A 22 22.18 -1.40 3.92
C LEU A 22 20.75 -1.14 4.40
N ILE A 23 20.03 -2.19 4.78
CA ILE A 23 18.66 -2.07 5.33
C ILE A 23 18.69 -1.25 6.62
N ASP A 24 19.62 -1.52 7.54
CA ASP A 24 19.78 -0.76 8.79
C ASP A 24 19.99 0.74 8.52
N ARG A 25 20.97 1.04 7.64
CA ARG A 25 21.26 2.41 7.26
C ARG A 25 20.05 3.11 6.60
N TYR A 26 19.34 2.44 5.69
CA TYR A 26 18.18 3.03 5.03
C TYR A 26 17.00 3.23 5.98
N CYS A 27 16.81 2.35 6.96
CA CYS A 27 15.83 2.58 8.03
C CYS A 27 16.16 3.85 8.84
N GLN A 28 17.43 4.08 9.18
CA GLN A 28 17.86 5.22 10.00
C GLN A 28 17.90 6.55 9.23
N GLU A 29 18.41 6.54 8.00
CA GLU A 29 18.67 7.77 7.22
C GLU A 29 17.47 8.21 6.37
N TRP A 30 16.66 7.27 5.88
CA TRP A 30 15.58 7.55 4.94
C TRP A 30 14.19 7.27 5.50
N GLY A 31 14.05 6.24 6.32
CA GLY A 31 12.74 5.74 6.75
C GLY A 31 11.94 5.01 5.66
N PHE A 32 12.49 4.90 4.43
CA PHE A 32 11.89 4.15 3.32
C PHE A 32 12.94 3.71 2.29
N PHE A 33 12.64 2.63 1.56
CA PHE A 33 13.45 2.10 0.46
C PHE A 33 12.59 1.19 -0.43
N GLN A 34 13.05 0.93 -1.64
CA GLN A 34 12.44 -0.02 -2.57
C GLN A 34 13.09 -1.40 -2.44
N LEU A 35 12.29 -2.47 -2.51
CA LEU A 35 12.77 -3.84 -2.63
C LEU A 35 12.69 -4.29 -4.09
N ILE A 36 13.75 -4.90 -4.60
CA ILE A 36 13.74 -5.70 -5.82
C ILE A 36 14.03 -7.16 -5.48
N ASN A 37 13.66 -8.09 -6.36
CA ASN A 37 13.83 -9.53 -6.13
C ASN A 37 13.23 -10.00 -4.78
N HIS A 38 12.09 -9.42 -4.40
CA HIS A 38 11.41 -9.68 -3.11
C HIS A 38 10.66 -11.03 -3.07
N GLY A 39 10.56 -11.73 -4.20
CA GLY A 39 9.97 -13.07 -4.29
C GLY A 39 8.47 -13.12 -4.56
N ILE A 40 7.80 -11.97 -4.74
CA ILE A 40 6.40 -11.95 -5.21
C ILE A 40 6.43 -11.98 -6.74
N SER A 41 5.68 -12.90 -7.34
CA SER A 41 5.63 -13.08 -8.79
C SER A 41 5.18 -11.80 -9.50
N GLU A 42 5.90 -11.40 -10.55
CA GLU A 42 5.51 -10.29 -11.42
C GLU A 42 4.14 -10.52 -12.05
N GLU A 43 3.80 -11.77 -12.37
CA GLU A 43 2.48 -12.14 -12.88
C GLU A 43 1.37 -11.79 -11.89
N LEU A 44 1.56 -12.12 -10.60
CA LEU A 44 0.61 -11.76 -9.55
C LEU A 44 0.50 -10.24 -9.40
N LEU A 45 1.63 -9.52 -9.41
CA LEU A 45 1.62 -8.05 -9.34
C LEU A 45 0.86 -7.43 -10.52
N ASN A 46 1.01 -7.98 -11.73
CA ASN A 46 0.29 -7.51 -12.92
C ASN A 46 -1.22 -7.79 -12.82
N ARG A 47 -1.61 -9.00 -12.36
CA ARG A 47 -3.02 -9.34 -12.08
C ARG A 47 -3.64 -8.40 -11.05
N VAL A 48 -2.92 -8.09 -9.96
CA VAL A 48 -3.37 -7.13 -8.92
C VAL A 48 -3.62 -5.75 -9.52
N LYS A 49 -2.68 -5.22 -10.32
CA LYS A 49 -2.86 -3.92 -11.00
C LYS A 49 -4.08 -3.92 -11.92
N GLN A 50 -4.29 -5.02 -12.65
CA GLN A 50 -5.42 -5.18 -13.55
C GLN A 50 -6.75 -5.16 -12.77
N VAL A 51 -6.94 -6.03 -11.78
CA VAL A 51 -8.22 -6.10 -11.04
C VAL A 51 -8.49 -4.84 -10.23
N ALA A 52 -7.48 -4.17 -9.68
CA ALA A 52 -7.67 -2.88 -9.02
C ALA A 52 -8.15 -1.78 -10.00
N THR A 53 -7.61 -1.78 -11.22
CA THR A 53 -8.03 -0.84 -12.28
C THR A 53 -9.44 -1.14 -12.78
N GLU A 54 -9.77 -2.41 -13.00
CA GLU A 54 -11.10 -2.85 -13.42
C GLU A 54 -12.15 -2.58 -12.34
N CYS A 55 -11.81 -2.83 -11.08
CA CYS A 55 -12.65 -2.50 -9.93
C CYS A 55 -13.03 -1.03 -9.89
N TYR A 56 -12.06 -0.13 -10.08
CA TYR A 56 -12.35 1.29 -10.14
C TYR A 56 -13.38 1.59 -11.25
N LYS A 57 -13.14 1.11 -12.48
CA LYS A 57 -14.01 1.36 -13.64
C LYS A 57 -15.42 0.80 -13.47
N LEU A 58 -15.54 -0.43 -12.98
CA LEU A 58 -16.82 -1.16 -12.90
C LEU A 58 -17.65 -0.79 -11.67
N GLU A 59 -17.00 -0.53 -10.54
CA GLU A 59 -17.68 -0.45 -9.24
C GLU A 59 -17.59 0.92 -8.59
N ARG A 60 -16.56 1.72 -8.89
CA ARG A 60 -16.21 2.91 -8.10
C ARG A 60 -16.34 4.23 -8.83
N GLU A 61 -16.09 4.26 -10.14
CA GLU A 61 -15.97 5.50 -10.93
C GLU A 61 -17.21 6.39 -10.83
N VAL A 62 -18.41 5.80 -10.91
CA VAL A 62 -19.67 6.55 -10.76
C VAL A 62 -19.80 7.15 -9.36
N GLY A 63 -19.39 6.40 -8.33
CA GLY A 63 -19.35 6.90 -6.95
C GLY A 63 -18.37 8.06 -6.79
N PHE A 64 -17.16 7.92 -7.34
CA PHE A 64 -16.16 8.98 -7.30
C PHE A 64 -16.61 10.26 -8.02
N LYS A 65 -17.23 10.15 -9.22
CA LYS A 65 -17.77 11.31 -9.96
C LYS A 65 -18.82 12.11 -9.18
N ASN A 66 -19.50 11.46 -8.25
CA ASN A 66 -20.49 12.08 -7.37
C ASN A 66 -19.95 12.36 -5.95
N SER A 67 -18.65 12.18 -5.72
CA SER A 67 -18.04 12.32 -4.40
C SER A 67 -17.85 13.78 -3.99
N LYS A 68 -17.63 13.98 -2.69
CA LYS A 68 -17.38 15.31 -2.09
C LYS A 68 -16.20 16.06 -2.74
N PRO A 69 -15.02 15.44 -3.00
CA PRO A 69 -13.94 16.12 -3.72
C PRO A 69 -14.36 16.72 -5.06
N VAL A 70 -15.12 15.96 -5.86
CA VAL A 70 -15.59 16.41 -7.18
C VAL A 70 -16.62 17.54 -7.04
N GLN A 71 -17.56 17.42 -6.09
CA GLN A 71 -18.56 18.45 -5.83
C GLN A 71 -17.92 19.77 -5.39
N LEU A 72 -16.98 19.73 -4.44
CA LEU A 72 -16.29 20.92 -3.95
C LEU A 72 -15.49 21.63 -5.05
N LEU A 73 -14.82 20.86 -5.92
CA LEU A 73 -14.12 21.43 -7.07
C LEU A 73 -15.10 22.13 -8.02
N ASN A 74 -16.20 21.46 -8.37
CA ASN A 74 -17.22 22.02 -9.28
C ASN A 74 -17.87 23.30 -8.71
N GLU A 75 -18.19 23.32 -7.43
CA GLU A 75 -18.74 24.51 -6.76
C GLU A 75 -17.77 25.69 -6.79
N MET A 76 -16.49 25.44 -6.53
CA MET A 76 -15.46 26.48 -6.56
C MET A 76 -15.23 27.02 -7.98
N LEU A 77 -15.23 26.14 -8.99
CA LEU A 77 -15.16 26.55 -10.39
C LEU A 77 -16.39 27.38 -10.80
N GLY A 78 -17.59 27.01 -10.35
CA GLY A 78 -18.82 27.77 -10.60
C GLY A 78 -18.83 29.17 -9.98
N LYS A 79 -18.08 29.38 -8.89
CA LYS A 79 -17.92 30.69 -8.22
C LYS A 79 -16.85 31.59 -8.87
N ASN A 80 -16.12 31.12 -9.89
CA ASN A 80 -14.96 31.81 -10.46
C ASN A 80 -13.92 32.23 -9.40
N SER A 81 -13.77 31.43 -8.33
CA SER A 81 -12.80 31.69 -7.27
C SER A 81 -11.40 31.18 -7.67
N ASN A 82 -10.37 31.90 -7.22
CA ASN A 82 -8.97 31.48 -7.30
C ASN A 82 -8.51 30.70 -6.06
N GLU A 83 -9.44 30.42 -5.14
CA GLU A 83 -9.17 29.60 -3.95
C GLU A 83 -8.98 28.13 -4.32
N LYS A 84 -8.37 27.38 -3.39
CA LYS A 84 -8.15 25.94 -3.49
C LYS A 84 -9.16 25.19 -2.63
N VAL A 85 -9.45 23.94 -3.00
CA VAL A 85 -10.10 22.98 -2.10
C VAL A 85 -9.02 22.43 -1.19
N GLU A 86 -9.02 22.89 0.06
CA GLU A 86 -8.08 22.47 1.11
C GLU A 86 -8.60 21.24 1.87
N ASN A 87 -7.71 20.47 2.50
CA ASN A 87 -8.03 19.29 3.33
C ASN A 87 -8.87 18.22 2.62
N VAL A 88 -8.63 17.99 1.32
CA VAL A 88 -9.35 16.97 0.54
C VAL A 88 -8.42 16.22 -0.41
N ASP A 89 -8.41 14.89 -0.28
CA ASP A 89 -7.74 14.01 -1.23
C ASP A 89 -8.57 13.82 -2.51
N TRP A 90 -7.96 14.01 -3.68
CA TRP A 90 -8.52 13.61 -4.97
C TRP A 90 -8.30 12.12 -5.21
N GLU A 91 -8.95 11.29 -4.41
CA GLU A 91 -8.72 9.85 -4.34
C GLU A 91 -10.06 9.10 -4.20
N ASP A 92 -10.23 8.01 -4.95
CA ASP A 92 -11.16 6.94 -4.57
C ASP A 92 -10.39 5.91 -3.75
N VAL A 93 -10.89 5.60 -2.56
CA VAL A 93 -10.23 4.72 -1.61
C VAL A 93 -11.21 3.75 -0.97
N PHE A 94 -10.73 2.52 -0.75
CA PHE A 94 -11.35 1.57 0.16
C PHE A 94 -10.30 0.72 0.86
N LEU A 95 -10.70 0.13 2.00
CA LEU A 95 -9.85 -0.71 2.83
C LEU A 95 -10.28 -2.16 2.71
N LEU A 96 -9.33 -3.04 2.41
CA LEU A 96 -9.51 -4.48 2.53
C LEU A 96 -8.99 -4.93 3.90
N SER A 97 -9.86 -5.48 4.74
CA SER A 97 -9.51 -6.11 6.01
C SER A 97 -9.87 -7.60 6.00
N ASP A 98 -9.23 -8.37 6.89
CA ASP A 98 -9.58 -9.79 7.10
C ASP A 98 -10.89 -9.98 7.88
N GLU A 99 -11.36 -8.93 8.55
CA GLU A 99 -12.55 -8.98 9.41
C GLU A 99 -13.85 -8.86 8.58
N ASN A 100 -13.83 -8.07 7.51
CA ASN A 100 -15.02 -7.72 6.71
C ASN A 100 -14.85 -8.08 5.24
N ASP A 101 -14.57 -9.35 4.98
CA ASP A 101 -14.41 -9.91 3.64
C ASP A 101 -15.66 -9.74 2.74
N GLU A 102 -16.83 -9.50 3.33
CA GLU A 102 -18.11 -9.26 2.64
C GLU A 102 -18.21 -7.85 2.04
N GLU A 103 -17.45 -6.89 2.58
CA GLU A 103 -17.44 -5.50 2.10
C GLU A 103 -16.50 -5.29 0.90
N TRP A 104 -15.80 -6.35 0.48
CA TRP A 104 -14.89 -6.29 -0.65
C TRP A 104 -15.67 -6.12 -1.97
N PRO A 105 -15.09 -5.43 -2.96
CA PRO A 105 -15.64 -5.38 -4.31
C PRO A 105 -15.96 -6.78 -4.85
N SER A 106 -17.16 -6.94 -5.38
CA SER A 106 -17.73 -8.25 -5.74
C SER A 106 -18.18 -8.34 -7.20
N LYS A 107 -18.30 -7.21 -7.90
CA LYS A 107 -18.69 -7.22 -9.33
C LYS A 107 -17.50 -7.42 -10.25
N THR A 108 -16.28 -7.16 -9.78
CA THR A 108 -15.04 -7.35 -10.54
C THR A 108 -14.60 -8.82 -10.50
N PRO A 109 -14.59 -9.53 -11.63
CA PRO A 109 -14.23 -10.95 -11.67
C PRO A 109 -12.83 -11.20 -11.11
N GLY A 110 -12.71 -12.15 -10.19
CA GLY A 110 -11.41 -12.57 -9.63
C GLY A 110 -10.78 -11.59 -8.63
N PHE A 111 -11.42 -10.44 -8.33
CA PHE A 111 -10.83 -9.43 -7.46
C PHE A 111 -10.47 -9.98 -6.09
N LYS A 112 -11.40 -10.67 -5.44
CA LYS A 112 -11.23 -11.20 -4.08
C LYS A 112 -10.15 -12.27 -4.02
N GLU A 113 -10.16 -13.19 -4.98
CA GLU A 113 -9.19 -14.29 -5.07
C GLU A 113 -7.77 -13.76 -5.29
N ILE A 114 -7.59 -12.85 -6.25
CA ILE A 114 -6.29 -12.26 -6.58
C ILE A 114 -5.76 -11.40 -5.42
N MET A 115 -6.61 -10.59 -4.79
CA MET A 115 -6.20 -9.76 -3.65
C MET A 115 -5.87 -10.62 -2.43
N LYS A 116 -6.55 -11.75 -2.19
CA LYS A 116 -6.18 -12.70 -1.13
C LYS A 116 -4.84 -13.38 -1.39
N GLU A 117 -4.59 -13.81 -2.62
CA GLU A 117 -3.29 -14.37 -3.04
C GLU A 117 -2.18 -13.35 -2.78
N TYR A 118 -2.37 -12.11 -3.23
CA TYR A 118 -1.41 -11.02 -3.02
C TYR A 118 -1.17 -10.68 -1.55
N ARG A 119 -2.23 -10.56 -0.75
CA ARG A 119 -2.12 -10.28 0.70
C ARG A 119 -1.38 -11.39 1.44
N THR A 120 -1.53 -12.64 1.00
CA THR A 120 -0.77 -13.78 1.55
C THR A 120 0.73 -13.63 1.29
N GLU A 121 1.12 -13.31 0.06
CA GLU A 121 2.53 -13.08 -0.29
C GLU A 121 3.12 -11.84 0.39
N LEU A 122 2.35 -10.75 0.52
CA LEU A 122 2.77 -9.56 1.27
C LEU A 122 2.99 -9.87 2.76
N LYS A 123 2.11 -10.64 3.40
CA LYS A 123 2.30 -11.06 4.81
C LYS A 123 3.59 -11.86 4.98
N LYS A 124 3.91 -12.76 4.04
CA LYS A 124 5.19 -13.50 4.04
C LYS A 124 6.39 -12.56 3.93
N LEU A 125 6.33 -11.60 3.00
CA LEU A 125 7.37 -10.59 2.81
C LEU A 125 7.56 -9.72 4.05
N GLY A 126 6.47 -9.17 4.61
CA GLY A 126 6.48 -8.37 5.83
C GLY A 126 7.10 -9.12 7.02
N ASN A 127 6.73 -10.39 7.21
CA ASN A 127 7.35 -11.24 8.24
C ASN A 127 8.86 -11.44 8.04
N LYS A 128 9.33 -11.50 6.79
CA LYS A 128 10.76 -11.61 6.49
C LYS A 128 11.49 -10.30 6.78
N VAL A 129 10.90 -9.15 6.44
CA VAL A 129 11.44 -7.83 6.79
C VAL A 129 11.52 -7.63 8.30
N MET A 130 10.47 -7.99 9.05
CA MET A 130 10.47 -7.89 10.52
C MET A 130 11.60 -8.72 11.15
N LYS A 131 11.86 -9.94 10.66
CA LYS A 131 12.98 -10.77 11.15
C LYS A 131 14.35 -10.15 10.88
N ILE A 132 14.50 -9.45 9.76
CA ILE A 132 15.73 -8.72 9.44
C ILE A 132 15.89 -7.52 10.39
N MET A 133 14.80 -6.80 10.68
CA MET A 133 14.80 -5.71 11.64
C MET A 133 15.11 -6.19 13.06
N ASP A 134 14.56 -7.34 13.48
CA ASP A 134 14.91 -7.96 14.76
C ASP A 134 16.44 -8.10 14.88
N GLU A 135 17.10 -8.64 13.85
CA GLU A 135 18.55 -8.86 13.86
C GLU A 135 19.36 -7.56 13.87
N ASN A 136 19.01 -6.60 13.01
CA ASN A 136 19.69 -5.30 12.94
C ASN A 136 19.60 -4.55 14.28
N LEU A 137 18.51 -4.72 15.01
CA LEU A 137 18.28 -4.11 16.33
C LEU A 137 18.84 -4.95 17.50
N GLY A 138 19.40 -6.13 17.24
CA GLY A 138 19.87 -7.04 18.29
C GLY A 138 18.75 -7.65 19.14
N LEU A 139 17.53 -7.71 18.62
CA LEU A 139 16.36 -8.29 19.27
C LEU A 139 16.30 -9.81 19.06
N SER A 140 15.54 -10.49 19.92
CA SER A 140 15.25 -11.90 19.72
C SER A 140 14.43 -12.11 18.44
N LYS A 141 14.70 -13.21 17.72
CA LYS A 141 13.99 -13.54 16.48
C LYS A 141 12.48 -13.63 16.73
N GLY A 142 11.70 -12.86 15.97
CA GLY A 142 10.24 -12.79 16.08
C GLY A 142 9.74 -11.77 17.09
N TYR A 143 10.63 -10.99 17.73
CA TYR A 143 10.24 -9.99 18.73
C TYR A 143 9.24 -8.99 18.17
N ILE A 144 9.56 -8.34 17.03
CA ILE A 144 8.69 -7.32 16.44
C ILE A 144 7.33 -7.92 16.05
N LYS A 145 7.32 -9.11 15.44
CA LYS A 145 6.08 -9.79 15.07
C LYS A 145 5.20 -10.06 16.31
N ASN A 146 5.79 -10.60 17.38
CA ASN A 146 5.06 -10.90 18.61
C ASN A 146 4.54 -9.63 19.29
N ALA A 147 5.28 -8.53 19.20
CA ALA A 147 4.84 -7.23 19.70
C ALA A 147 3.59 -6.72 18.94
N PHE A 148 3.53 -6.91 17.62
CA PHE A 148 2.35 -6.54 16.82
C PHE A 148 1.17 -7.48 17.03
N ASP A 149 1.42 -8.78 17.17
CA ASP A 149 0.35 -9.75 17.40
C ASP A 149 -0.27 -9.61 18.80
N GLY A 150 0.43 -8.98 19.77
CA GLY A 150 -0.13 -8.75 21.09
C GLY A 150 -0.26 -10.03 21.95
N GLY A 151 0.48 -11.09 21.63
CA GLY A 151 0.56 -12.32 22.42
C GLY A 151 0.31 -13.61 21.61
N VAL A 152 0.18 -14.72 22.34
CA VAL A 152 -0.20 -16.03 21.77
C VAL A 152 -1.70 -15.97 21.48
N ASP A 153 -2.11 -16.36 20.26
CA ASP A 153 -3.50 -16.43 19.76
C ASP A 153 -4.13 -15.16 19.15
N ASN A 154 -3.43 -14.03 19.14
CA ASN A 154 -3.85 -12.86 18.38
C ASN A 154 -3.06 -12.73 17.07
N THR A 155 -3.67 -12.11 16.07
CA THR A 155 -3.01 -11.75 14.81
C THR A 155 -3.08 -10.26 14.61
N ALA A 156 -1.94 -9.64 14.30
CA ALA A 156 -1.89 -8.23 13.96
C ALA A 156 -2.88 -7.90 12.82
N PHE A 157 -3.54 -6.74 12.95
CA PHE A 157 -4.37 -6.20 11.88
C PHE A 157 -3.55 -6.07 10.59
N PHE A 158 -4.10 -6.56 9.48
CA PHE A 158 -3.49 -6.44 8.16
C PHE A 158 -4.47 -5.82 7.17
N GLY A 159 -4.37 -4.51 6.99
CA GLY A 159 -5.18 -3.75 6.04
C GLY A 159 -4.50 -3.56 4.70
N THR A 160 -5.28 -3.52 3.61
CA THR A 160 -4.79 -3.06 2.30
C THR A 160 -5.65 -1.89 1.84
N LYS A 161 -5.08 -0.67 1.90
CA LYS A 161 -5.69 0.53 1.31
C LYS A 161 -5.54 0.43 -0.21
N VAL A 162 -6.65 0.29 -0.93
CA VAL A 162 -6.66 0.32 -2.40
C VAL A 162 -7.08 1.72 -2.81
N SER A 163 -6.15 2.42 -3.46
CA SER A 163 -6.29 3.80 -3.88
C SER A 163 -6.30 3.92 -5.39
N HIS A 164 -7.23 4.71 -5.92
CA HIS A 164 -7.22 5.17 -7.29
C HIS A 164 -7.21 6.69 -7.29
N TYR A 165 -6.37 7.30 -8.13
CA TYR A 165 -6.29 8.75 -8.31
C TYR A 165 -6.76 9.11 -9.72
N PRO A 166 -8.08 9.33 -9.93
CA PRO A 166 -8.61 9.67 -11.25
C PRO A 166 -8.01 10.98 -11.77
N PRO A 167 -7.94 11.20 -13.09
CA PRO A 167 -7.48 12.47 -13.63
C PRO A 167 -8.25 13.66 -13.03
N CYS A 168 -7.52 14.60 -12.42
CA CYS A 168 -8.10 15.85 -11.93
C CYS A 168 -8.00 16.92 -13.03
N PRO A 169 -9.10 17.62 -13.39
CA PRO A 169 -9.04 18.68 -14.41
C PRO A 169 -8.27 19.93 -13.94
N HIS A 170 -8.15 20.13 -12.63
CA HIS A 170 -7.51 21.29 -12.00
C HIS A 170 -6.65 20.88 -10.79
N PRO A 171 -5.57 20.11 -11.00
CA PRO A 171 -4.73 19.59 -9.90
C PRO A 171 -4.11 20.71 -9.06
N GLU A 172 -3.87 21.89 -9.63
CA GLU A 172 -3.37 23.07 -8.93
C GLU A 172 -4.33 23.64 -7.87
N LYS A 173 -5.61 23.25 -7.95
CA LYS A 173 -6.69 23.72 -7.08
C LYS A 173 -7.12 22.71 -6.01
N ILE A 174 -6.53 21.53 -5.97
CA ILE A 174 -6.77 20.55 -4.89
C ILE A 174 -5.54 20.51 -3.99
N ASN A 175 -5.78 20.59 -2.68
CA ASN A 175 -4.78 20.36 -1.67
C ASN A 175 -5.28 19.33 -0.66
N ALA A 176 -4.49 18.28 -0.46
CA ALA A 176 -4.72 17.25 0.54
C ALA A 176 -4.41 17.72 1.97
N LEU A 177 -3.57 18.76 2.09
CA LEU A 177 -3.10 19.35 3.35
C LEU A 177 -3.95 20.54 3.80
#